data_AF-A0A7V9FYB6-F1
#
_entry.id   AF-A0A7V9FYB6-F1
#
_cell.length_a   1.000
_cell.length_b   1.000
_cell.length_c   1.000
_cell.angle_alpha   90.00
_cell.angle_beta   90.00
_cell.angle_gamma   90.00
#
_symmetry.space_group_name_H-M   'P 1'
#
loop_
_entity.id
_entity.type
_entity.pdbx_description
1 polymer ?
#
loop_
_entity_poly.entity_id
_entity_poly.type
_entity_poly.pdbx_seq_one_letter_code
_entity_poly.pdbx_strand_id
1 'polypeptide(L)'
;ENAPVEETERGYPVRVECLELVEDSDGPGRFRGGLGLRKDYRFDRPTTFTVLADRDRSGPWGLFGGEPGRRAEYVLNPAGEARRLGSKTTIELVAGDVVSYRTCGGGGYGPPQERDPARVLRDVVERKVSVERAREHYRVAIEGGAVDEAETARLRA
;
A
#
# COMPACT_ATOMS: atom_id res chain seq x y z
N GLU A 1 11.92 -7.58 6.08
CA GLU A 1 13.05 -6.72 6.46
C GLU A 1 13.15 -5.56 5.47
N ASN A 2 13.49 -4.35 5.93
CA ASN A 2 13.75 -3.22 5.04
C ASN A 2 15.27 -3.07 4.86
N ALA A 3 15.91 -4.09 4.28
CA ALA A 3 17.32 -4.03 3.95
C ALA A 3 17.55 -3.03 2.80
N PRO A 4 18.68 -2.30 2.79
CA PRO A 4 19.09 -1.47 1.67
C PRO A 4 19.00 -2.23 0.34
N VAL A 5 18.69 -1.50 -0.73
CA VAL A 5 18.56 -2.09 -2.07
C VAL A 5 19.90 -2.68 -2.50
N GLU A 6 20.99 -1.96 -2.28
CA GLU A 6 22.35 -2.34 -2.65
C GLU A 6 22.79 -3.63 -1.93
N GLU A 7 22.39 -3.80 -0.67
CA GLU A 7 22.65 -5.01 0.09
C GLU A 7 21.84 -6.19 -0.47
N THR A 8 20.57 -5.97 -0.80
CA THR A 8 19.71 -6.99 -1.39
C THR A 8 20.27 -7.49 -2.73
N GLU A 9 20.62 -6.57 -3.63
CA GLU A 9 21.15 -6.92 -4.97
C GLU A 9 22.55 -7.52 -4.92
N ARG A 10 23.34 -7.20 -3.87
CA ARG A 10 24.64 -7.83 -3.63
C ARG A 10 24.50 -9.25 -3.07
N GLY A 11 23.51 -9.47 -2.21
CA GLY A 11 23.31 -10.74 -1.50
C GLY A 11 22.53 -11.79 -2.33
N TYR A 12 21.70 -11.35 -3.26
CA TYR A 12 20.80 -12.21 -4.03
C TYR A 12 20.84 -11.90 -5.54
N PRO A 13 20.61 -12.89 -6.42
CA PRO A 13 20.58 -12.70 -7.87
C PRO A 13 19.28 -12.02 -8.33
N VAL A 14 19.00 -10.83 -7.80
CA VAL A 14 17.80 -10.05 -8.08
C VAL A 14 18.19 -8.60 -8.34
N ARG A 15 17.38 -7.91 -9.13
CA ARG A 15 17.39 -6.45 -9.27
C ARG A 15 16.10 -5.89 -8.71
N VAL A 16 16.18 -4.87 -7.87
CA VAL A 16 15.02 -4.17 -7.33
C VAL A 16 14.62 -3.08 -8.33
N GLU A 17 13.47 -3.25 -8.97
CA GLU A 17 12.97 -2.29 -9.97
C GLU A 17 12.16 -1.15 -9.35
N CYS A 18 11.54 -1.42 -8.20
CA CYS A 18 10.71 -0.47 -7.50
C CYS A 18 10.80 -0.69 -5.99
N LEU A 19 10.84 0.40 -5.24
CA LEU A 19 10.68 0.46 -3.80
C LEU A 19 9.87 1.72 -3.46
N GLU A 20 8.58 1.56 -3.19
CA GLU A 20 7.67 2.69 -2.98
C GLU A 20 6.60 2.39 -1.93
N LEU A 21 6.03 3.45 -1.35
CA LEU A 21 4.82 3.31 -0.53
C LEU A 21 3.64 3.00 -1.45
N VAL A 22 2.74 2.13 -0.99
CA VAL A 22 1.51 1.81 -1.72
C VAL A 22 0.46 2.84 -1.33
N GLU A 23 0.19 3.82 -2.19
CA GLU A 23 -0.91 4.78 -1.99
C GLU A 23 -2.22 4.06 -1.64
N ASP A 24 -3.02 4.66 -0.76
CA ASP A 24 -4.34 4.16 -0.35
C ASP A 24 -4.35 2.79 0.36
N SER A 25 -3.18 2.28 0.78
CA SER A 25 -3.10 0.97 1.41
C SER A 25 -3.44 0.95 2.90
N ASP A 26 -3.48 2.10 3.56
CA ASP A 26 -3.83 2.18 4.97
C ASP A 26 -5.31 1.96 5.26
N GLY A 27 -5.60 1.75 6.54
CA GLY A 27 -6.91 1.89 7.13
C GLY A 27 -7.19 3.35 7.48
N PRO A 28 -8.27 3.93 6.92
CA PRO A 28 -8.77 5.23 7.31
C PRO A 28 -9.12 5.31 8.80
N GLY A 29 -8.89 6.47 9.40
CA GLY A 29 -9.25 6.75 10.78
C GLY A 29 -8.82 8.16 11.20
N ARG A 30 -9.30 8.63 12.35
CA ARG A 30 -8.81 9.89 12.96
C ARG A 30 -7.28 9.90 12.97
N PHE A 31 -6.69 8.77 13.34
CA PHE A 31 -5.29 8.44 13.09
C PHE A 31 -5.22 7.31 12.07
N ARG A 32 -4.79 7.64 10.85
CA ARG A 32 -4.58 6.71 9.75
C ARG A 32 -3.54 5.64 10.11
N GLY A 33 -3.74 4.42 9.62
CA GLY A 33 -2.72 3.38 9.69
C GLY A 33 -1.46 3.71 8.86
N GLY A 34 -0.40 2.93 9.05
CA GLY A 34 0.79 3.00 8.20
C GLY A 34 0.50 2.51 6.78
N LEU A 35 1.20 3.02 5.78
CA LEU A 35 1.12 2.47 4.42
C LEU A 35 1.87 1.15 4.32
N GLY A 36 1.40 0.31 3.39
CA GLY A 36 2.16 -0.77 2.83
C GLY A 36 3.28 -0.27 1.94
N LEU A 37 4.17 -1.19 1.58
CA LEU A 37 5.35 -0.99 0.75
C LEU A 37 5.27 -1.96 -0.42
N ARG A 38 5.59 -1.48 -1.63
CA ARG A 38 5.81 -2.30 -2.81
C ARG A 38 7.30 -2.42 -3.06
N LYS A 39 7.77 -3.66 -3.22
CA LYS A 39 9.11 -3.96 -3.72
C LYS A 39 9.00 -4.94 -4.88
N ASP A 40 9.49 -4.53 -6.04
CA ASP A 40 9.47 -5.35 -7.25
C ASP A 40 10.84 -5.94 -7.51
N TYR A 41 10.93 -7.26 -7.56
CA TYR A 41 12.16 -8.01 -7.78
C TYR A 41 12.18 -8.59 -9.19
N ARG A 42 13.12 -8.16 -10.03
CA ARG A 42 13.42 -8.81 -11.31
C ARG A 42 14.48 -9.89 -11.10
N PHE A 43 14.25 -11.05 -11.68
CA PHE A 43 15.17 -12.19 -11.66
C PHE A 43 15.87 -12.30 -13.02
N ASP A 44 17.19 -12.47 -13.02
CA ASP A 44 18.01 -12.54 -14.25
C ASP A 44 18.35 -13.97 -14.69
N ARG A 45 17.96 -14.96 -13.89
CA ARG A 45 18.28 -16.39 -14.09
C ARG A 45 17.19 -17.28 -13.48
N PRO A 46 17.12 -18.57 -13.88
CA PRO A 46 16.22 -19.52 -13.26
C PRO A 46 16.37 -19.54 -11.74
N THR A 47 15.26 -19.36 -11.02
CA THR A 47 15.26 -19.18 -9.56
C THR A 47 14.01 -19.81 -8.94
N THR A 48 14.20 -20.62 -7.91
CA THR A 48 13.10 -21.04 -7.03
C THR A 48 12.80 -19.90 -6.05
N PHE A 49 11.56 -19.41 -6.06
CA PHE A 49 11.13 -18.33 -5.19
C PHE A 49 9.96 -18.77 -4.30
N THR A 50 10.07 -18.49 -3.00
CA THR A 50 9.03 -18.81 -2.03
C THR A 50 8.49 -17.54 -1.40
N VAL A 51 7.17 -17.35 -1.49
CA VAL A 51 6.45 -16.38 -0.67
C VAL A 51 6.12 -17.05 0.67
N LEU A 52 6.69 -16.51 1.75
CA LEU A 52 6.32 -16.86 3.12
C LEU A 52 5.89 -15.58 3.83
N ALA A 53 4.59 -15.33 3.84
CA ALA A 53 4.01 -14.08 4.30
C ALA A 53 2.60 -14.29 4.84
N ASP A 54 1.96 -13.24 5.35
CA ASP A 54 0.58 -13.25 5.83
C ASP A 54 -0.23 -12.10 5.20
N ARG A 55 -1.48 -11.94 5.66
CA ARG A 55 -2.37 -10.80 5.38
C ARG A 55 -2.84 -10.65 3.92
N ASP A 56 -2.73 -11.69 3.10
CA ASP A 56 -3.36 -11.76 1.76
C ASP A 56 -4.87 -12.00 1.81
N ARG A 57 -5.37 -12.65 2.88
CA ARG A 57 -6.80 -12.92 3.09
C ARG A 57 -7.52 -11.88 3.93
N SER A 58 -6.82 -11.20 4.84
CA SER A 58 -7.39 -10.16 5.70
C SER A 58 -6.32 -9.12 6.06
N GLY A 59 -6.68 -7.84 5.91
CA GLY A 59 -5.82 -6.74 6.32
C GLY A 59 -5.84 -6.56 7.84
N PRO A 60 -4.90 -5.81 8.41
CA PRO A 60 -4.98 -5.35 9.79
C PRO A 60 -6.29 -4.59 10.03
N TRP A 61 -7.01 -4.95 11.09
CA TRP A 61 -8.28 -4.30 11.43
C TRP A 61 -8.05 -2.89 11.98
N GLY A 62 -9.04 -2.02 11.82
CA GLY A 62 -9.09 -0.75 12.52
C GLY A 62 -9.59 -0.90 13.96
N LEU A 63 -9.44 0.16 14.75
CA LEU A 63 -9.84 0.21 16.17
C LEU A 63 -10.71 1.43 16.45
N PHE A 64 -11.70 1.27 17.35
CA PHE A 64 -12.57 2.34 17.84
C PHE A 64 -13.21 3.20 16.75
N GLY A 65 -13.72 2.57 15.69
CA GLY A 65 -14.31 3.26 14.54
C GLY A 65 -13.35 3.55 13.39
N GLY A 66 -12.07 3.18 13.52
CA GLY A 66 -11.15 3.13 12.40
C GLY A 66 -11.44 1.95 11.46
N GLU A 67 -11.05 2.10 10.21
CA GLU A 67 -11.27 1.15 9.13
C GLU A 67 -10.06 0.21 8.93
N PRO A 68 -10.25 -0.98 8.34
CA PRO A 68 -9.17 -1.91 8.07
C PRO A 68 -8.21 -1.41 6.98
N GLY A 69 -6.93 -1.74 7.11
CA GLY A 69 -5.95 -1.53 6.05
C GLY A 69 -6.11 -2.53 4.90
N ARG A 70 -5.56 -2.18 3.73
CA ARG A 70 -5.53 -3.07 2.56
C ARG A 70 -4.75 -4.33 2.87
N ARG A 71 -5.17 -5.43 2.26
CA ARG A 71 -4.49 -6.73 2.29
C ARG A 71 -3.14 -6.67 1.58
N ALA A 72 -2.23 -7.56 1.95
CA ALA A 72 -1.00 -7.78 1.19
C ALA A 72 -1.32 -8.44 -0.16
N GLU A 73 -0.52 -8.15 -1.18
CA GLU A 73 -0.67 -8.72 -2.52
C GLU A 73 0.68 -9.14 -3.08
N TYR A 74 0.73 -10.31 -3.70
CA TYR A 74 1.92 -10.87 -4.32
C TYR A 74 1.57 -11.18 -5.77
N VAL A 75 2.31 -10.58 -6.71
CA VAL A 75 1.96 -10.65 -8.14
C VAL A 75 3.20 -10.98 -8.94
N LEU A 76 3.12 -12.02 -9.75
CA LEU A 76 4.11 -12.34 -10.77
C LEU A 76 3.78 -11.55 -12.04
N ASN A 77 4.79 -10.95 -12.66
CA ASN A 77 4.76 -10.21 -13.92
C ASN A 77 3.66 -9.13 -13.98
N PRO A 78 3.66 -8.15 -13.04
CA PRO A 78 2.58 -7.17 -12.89
C PRO A 78 2.37 -6.24 -14.11
N ALA A 79 3.38 -6.09 -14.98
CA ALA A 79 3.32 -5.26 -16.19
C ALA A 79 2.98 -6.06 -17.47
N GLY A 80 2.86 -7.39 -17.37
CA GLY A 80 2.55 -8.29 -18.48
C GLY A 80 1.35 -9.17 -18.14
N GLU A 81 1.52 -10.48 -18.29
CA GLU A 81 0.51 -11.46 -17.85
C GLU A 81 0.54 -11.59 -16.32
N ALA A 82 -0.12 -10.64 -15.65
CA ALA A 82 -0.12 -10.56 -14.20
C ALA A 82 -0.83 -11.76 -13.56
N ARG A 83 -0.09 -12.52 -12.74
CA ARG A 83 -0.63 -13.66 -11.99
C ARG A 83 -0.52 -13.42 -10.49
N ARG A 84 -1.65 -13.46 -9.79
CA ARG A 84 -1.68 -13.41 -8.32
C ARG A 84 -1.11 -14.68 -7.72
N LEU A 85 -0.28 -14.52 -6.70
CA LEU A 85 0.33 -15.59 -5.93
C LEU A 85 -0.30 -15.66 -4.54
N GLY A 86 -0.29 -16.83 -3.93
CA GLY A 86 -0.68 -17.01 -2.52
C GLY A 86 0.43 -16.56 -1.57
N SER A 87 0.08 -16.22 -0.33
CA SER A 87 1.06 -15.84 0.70
C SER A 87 1.93 -16.99 1.24
N LYS A 88 1.63 -18.25 0.86
CA LYS A 88 2.42 -19.46 1.16
C LYS A 88 2.52 -20.28 -0.11
N THR A 89 3.49 -19.96 -0.96
CA THR A 89 3.66 -20.64 -2.24
C THR A 89 5.12 -20.64 -2.66
N THR A 90 5.53 -21.69 -3.37
CA THR A 90 6.82 -21.81 -4.01
C THR A 90 6.58 -21.92 -5.51
N ILE A 91 7.32 -21.13 -6.28
CA ILE A 91 7.24 -21.08 -7.74
C ILE A 91 8.65 -21.14 -8.34
N GLU A 92 8.72 -21.67 -9.55
CA GLU A 92 9.91 -21.57 -10.39
C GLU A 92 9.78 -20.33 -11.27
N LEU A 93 10.83 -19.52 -11.31
CA LEU A 93 10.93 -18.30 -12.10
C LEU A 93 11.93 -18.51 -13.23
N VAL A 94 11.69 -17.83 -14.35
CA VAL A 94 12.63 -17.74 -15.47
C VAL A 94 13.29 -16.37 -15.52
N ALA A 95 14.38 -16.26 -16.28
CA ALA A 95 15.04 -14.98 -16.50
C ALA A 95 14.06 -13.97 -17.11
N GLY A 96 14.01 -12.77 -16.52
CA GLY A 96 13.12 -11.69 -16.91
C GLY A 96 11.84 -11.58 -16.08
N ASP A 97 11.46 -12.61 -15.31
CA ASP A 97 10.30 -12.56 -14.43
C ASP A 97 10.46 -11.48 -13.35
N VAL A 98 9.33 -10.87 -12.98
CA VAL A 98 9.24 -9.85 -11.94
C VAL A 98 8.24 -10.27 -10.88
N VAL A 99 8.65 -10.37 -9.63
CA VAL A 99 7.74 -10.57 -8.49
C VAL A 99 7.52 -9.25 -7.78
N SER A 100 6.28 -8.75 -7.82
CA SER A 100 5.83 -7.59 -7.04
C SER A 100 5.34 -8.04 -5.67
N TYR A 101 6.08 -7.66 -4.63
CA TYR A 101 5.77 -7.94 -3.25
C TYR A 101 5.19 -6.68 -2.60
N ARG A 102 3.89 -6.72 -2.26
CA ARG A 102 3.15 -5.57 -1.71
C ARG A 102 2.66 -5.90 -0.32
N THR A 103 3.19 -5.24 0.70
CA THR A 103 2.76 -5.46 2.07
C THR A 103 1.39 -4.83 2.33
N CYS A 104 0.70 -5.32 3.37
CA CYS A 104 -0.54 -4.70 3.84
C CYS A 104 -0.26 -3.31 4.44
N GLY A 105 -1.24 -2.42 4.39
CA GLY A 105 -1.23 -1.23 5.27
C GLY A 105 -1.76 -1.57 6.66
N GLY A 106 -1.48 -0.71 7.63
CA GLY A 106 -2.01 -0.82 8.99
C GLY A 106 -3.48 -0.37 9.06
N GLY A 107 -4.23 -0.84 10.05
CA GLY A 107 -5.59 -0.37 10.31
C GLY A 107 -5.61 1.01 10.96
N GLY A 108 -6.69 1.75 10.74
CA GLY A 108 -6.89 3.09 11.32
C GLY A 108 -7.39 3.04 12.76
N TYR A 109 -7.28 4.17 13.44
CA TYR A 109 -7.80 4.38 14.80
C TYR A 109 -8.77 5.56 14.82
N GLY A 110 -9.95 5.36 15.40
CA GLY A 110 -10.98 6.40 15.54
C GLY A 110 -11.73 6.66 14.22
N PRO A 111 -12.91 7.32 14.26
CA PRO A 111 -13.69 7.60 13.05
C PRO A 111 -12.91 8.46 12.04
N PRO A 112 -12.86 8.08 10.74
CA PRO A 112 -12.12 8.84 9.72
C PRO A 112 -12.56 10.30 9.57
N GLN A 113 -13.86 10.59 9.69
CA GLN A 113 -14.41 11.94 9.60
C GLN A 113 -13.96 12.87 10.75
N GLU A 114 -13.38 12.34 11.83
CA GLU A 114 -12.78 13.15 12.90
C GLU A 114 -11.33 13.54 12.59
N ARG A 115 -10.73 13.05 11.50
CA ARG A 115 -9.39 13.45 11.10
C ARG A 115 -9.39 14.93 10.69
N ASP A 116 -8.40 15.66 11.18
CA ASP A 116 -8.14 17.05 10.79
C ASP A 116 -7.96 17.17 9.25
N PRO A 117 -8.78 17.98 8.55
CA PRO A 117 -8.67 18.18 7.11
C PRO A 117 -7.28 18.60 6.63
N ALA A 118 -6.53 19.38 7.42
CA ALA A 118 -5.17 19.79 7.05
C ALA A 118 -4.20 18.60 7.03
N ARG A 119 -4.42 17.59 7.89
CA ARG A 119 -3.65 16.34 7.87
C ARG A 119 -4.03 15.46 6.68
N VAL A 120 -5.30 15.47 6.27
CA VAL A 120 -5.75 14.77 5.06
C VAL A 120 -5.12 15.41 3.83
N LEU A 121 -5.12 16.75 3.72
CA LEU A 121 -4.44 17.46 2.63
C LEU A 121 -2.96 17.11 2.57
N ARG A 122 -2.26 17.06 3.70
CA ARG A 122 -0.86 16.63 3.75
C ARG A 122 -0.68 15.20 3.21
N ASP A 123 -1.54 14.26 3.62
CA ASP A 123 -1.48 12.89 3.10
C ASP A 123 -1.69 12.85 1.57
N VAL A 124 -2.55 13.70 1.02
CA VAL A 124 -2.76 13.82 -0.43
C VAL A 124 -1.56 14.42 -1.14
N VAL A 125 -1.02 15.53 -0.64
CA VAL A 125 0.19 16.17 -1.21
C VAL A 125 1.38 15.21 -1.18
N GLU A 126 1.50 14.38 -0.14
CA GLU A 126 2.55 13.37 0.01
C GLU A 126 2.23 12.05 -0.72
N ARG A 127 1.14 11.97 -1.49
CA ARG A 127 0.73 10.78 -2.29
C ARG A 127 0.56 9.52 -1.45
N LYS A 128 0.08 9.71 -0.22
CA LYS A 128 -0.26 8.63 0.72
C LYS A 128 -1.71 8.22 0.57
N VAL A 129 -2.56 9.21 0.31
CA VAL A 129 -4.00 9.09 0.15
C VAL A 129 -4.38 9.81 -1.15
N SER A 130 -5.21 9.23 -2.00
CA SER A 130 -5.73 9.89 -3.20
C SER A 130 -6.79 10.95 -2.86
N VAL A 131 -7.07 11.88 -3.78
CA VAL A 131 -8.13 12.89 -3.60
C VAL A 131 -9.50 12.21 -3.47
N GLU A 132 -9.70 11.15 -4.23
CA GLU A 132 -10.92 10.34 -4.22
C GLU A 132 -11.11 9.68 -2.86
N ARG A 133 -10.07 9.05 -2.31
CA ARG A 133 -10.10 8.42 -0.99
C ARG A 133 -10.24 9.43 0.15
N ALA A 134 -9.64 10.62 0.01
CA ALA A 134 -9.81 11.74 0.93
C ALA A 134 -11.30 12.11 1.09
N ARG A 135 -12.01 12.21 -0.04
CA ARG A 135 -13.44 12.53 -0.08
C ARG A 135 -14.31 11.39 0.42
N GLU A 136 -14.03 10.15 0.00
CA GLU A 136 -14.84 8.98 0.30
C GLU A 136 -14.80 8.62 1.80
N HIS A 137 -13.61 8.49 2.37
CA HIS A 137 -13.45 7.97 3.73
C HIS A 137 -13.38 9.09 4.77
N TYR A 138 -12.55 10.11 4.55
CA TYR A 138 -12.36 11.18 5.54
C TYR A 138 -13.39 12.30 5.43
N ARG A 139 -14.23 12.28 4.38
CA ARG A 139 -15.22 13.33 4.09
C ARG A 139 -14.56 14.70 3.93
N VAL A 140 -13.38 14.75 3.31
CA VAL A 140 -12.64 15.99 3.02
C VAL A 140 -12.55 16.17 1.53
N ALA A 141 -13.03 17.31 1.04
CA ALA A 141 -12.89 17.70 -0.35
C ALA A 141 -11.58 18.48 -0.55
N ILE A 142 -10.83 18.12 -1.58
CA ILE A 142 -9.56 18.77 -1.94
C ILE A 142 -9.63 19.17 -3.40
N GLU A 143 -9.38 20.44 -3.67
CA GLU A 143 -9.35 21.02 -5.02
C GLU A 143 -8.14 21.95 -5.14
N GLY A 144 -7.41 21.87 -6.25
CA GLY A 144 -6.26 22.75 -6.50
C GLY A 144 -5.13 22.65 -5.46
N GLY A 145 -5.03 21.54 -4.71
CA GLY A 145 -4.05 21.38 -3.63
C GLY A 145 -4.41 22.10 -2.33
N ALA A 146 -5.67 22.47 -2.14
CA ALA A 146 -6.20 23.04 -0.92
C ALA A 146 -7.46 22.29 -0.47
N VAL A 147 -7.80 22.40 0.82
CA VAL A 147 -9.07 21.89 1.34
C VAL A 147 -10.20 22.82 0.90
N ASP A 148 -11.25 22.27 0.32
CA ASP A 148 -12.53 22.97 0.16
C ASP A 148 -13.30 22.85 1.48
N GLU A 149 -13.24 23.90 2.29
CA GLU A 149 -13.87 23.95 3.62
C GLU A 149 -15.40 23.84 3.55
N ALA A 150 -16.04 24.46 2.55
CA ALA A 150 -17.49 24.48 2.43
C ALA A 150 -18.02 23.09 2.06
N GLU A 151 -17.40 22.45 1.07
CA GLU A 151 -17.77 21.09 0.67
C GLU A 151 -17.39 20.06 1.75
N THR A 152 -16.24 20.23 2.42
CA THR A 152 -15.85 19.37 3.55
C THR A 152 -16.87 19.45 4.68
N ALA A 153 -17.35 20.64 5.03
CA ALA A 153 -18.42 20.81 6.02
C ALA A 153 -19.71 20.11 5.58
N ARG A 154 -20.09 20.24 4.30
CA ARG A 154 -21.28 19.56 3.75
C ARG A 154 -21.17 18.04 3.77
N LEU A 155 -19.99 17.48 3.51
CA LEU A 155 -19.75 16.03 3.53
C LEU A 155 -19.74 15.44 4.94
N ARG A 156 -19.51 16.27 5.97
CA ARG A 156 -19.42 15.88 7.39
C ARG A 156 -20.67 16.21 8.20
N ALA A 157 -21.61 16.96 7.64
CA ALA A 157 -22.93 17.24 8.23
C ALA A 157 -23.82 15.99 8.23
#